data_AF-A0A4R9PCZ3-F1
#
_entry.id   AF-A0A4R9PCZ3-F1
#
_cell.length_a   1.000
_cell.length_b   1.000
_cell.length_c   1.000
_cell.angle_alpha   90.00
_cell.angle_beta   90.00
_cell.angle_gamma   90.00
#
_symmetry.space_group_name_H-M   'P 1'
#
loop_
_entity.id
_entity.type
_entity.pdbx_description
1 polymer ?
#
loop_
_entity_poly.entity_id
_entity_poly.type
_entity_poly.pdbx_seq_one_letter_code
_entity_poly.pdbx_strand_id
1 'polypeptide(L)'
;TIEVEEHSHAGMANAYEAGAAGLPCAVFRGYRGAGLASVNPNIKSITCPFTGEVLAAVPAIQPDVTFIHAQKADRKGNVLVEGIIGIQKEAVLAADR
;
A
#
# COMPACT_ATOMS: atom_id res chain seq x y z
N THR A 1 -8.20 23.96 3.48
CA THR A 1 -7.80 23.30 2.22
C THR A 1 -7.58 21.83 2.52
N ILE A 2 -7.83 20.94 1.56
CA ILE A 2 -7.53 19.51 1.70
C ILE A 2 -6.13 19.29 1.12
N GLU A 3 -5.27 18.61 1.87
CA GLU A 3 -3.96 18.16 1.39
C GLU A 3 -4.13 16.84 0.63
N VAL A 4 -3.42 16.68 -0.49
CA VAL A 4 -3.53 15.50 -1.36
C VAL A 4 -2.13 15.00 -1.70
N GLU A 5 -1.95 13.68 -1.63
CA GLU A 5 -0.77 12.99 -2.12
C GLU A 5 -1.16 12.07 -3.29
N GLU A 6 -0.49 12.24 -4.43
CA GLU A 6 -0.81 11.48 -5.62
C GLU A 6 0.13 10.27 -5.79
N HIS A 7 -0.46 9.08 -5.95
CA HIS A 7 0.26 7.83 -6.16
C HIS A 7 -0.33 7.05 -7.34
N SER A 8 0.49 6.20 -7.96
CA SER A 8 -0.02 5.16 -8.87
C SER A 8 -0.77 4.10 -8.06
N HIS A 9 -1.74 3.43 -8.70
CA HIS A 9 -2.46 2.32 -8.05
C HIS A 9 -1.51 1.25 -7.49
N ALA A 10 -0.50 0.86 -8.27
CA ALA A 10 0.49 -0.11 -7.85
C ALA A 10 1.28 0.35 -6.61
N GLY A 11 1.60 1.65 -6.51
CA GLY A 11 2.28 2.18 -5.34
C GLY A 11 1.43 2.17 -4.08
N MET A 12 0.15 2.51 -4.19
CA MET A 12 -0.80 2.39 -3.07
C MET A 12 -0.94 0.93 -2.62
N ALA A 13 -1.08 0.00 -3.58
CA ALA A 13 -1.19 -1.43 -3.28
C ALA A 13 0.05 -1.94 -2.53
N ASN A 14 1.26 -1.62 -3.01
CA ASN A 14 2.48 -2.03 -2.34
C ASN A 14 2.65 -1.37 -0.96
N ALA A 15 2.18 -0.14 -0.78
CA ALA A 15 2.23 0.55 0.52
C ALA A 15 1.30 -0.09 1.56
N TYR A 16 0.09 -0.53 1.19
CA TYR A 16 -0.77 -1.33 2.06
C TYR A 16 -0.17 -2.69 2.38
N GLU A 17 0.44 -3.37 1.40
CA GLU A 17 1.14 -4.64 1.62
C GLU A 17 2.28 -4.47 2.63
N ALA A 18 3.09 -3.41 2.51
CA ALA A 18 4.15 -3.11 3.47
C ALA A 18 3.58 -2.86 4.89
N GLY A 19 2.46 -2.14 4.99
CA GLY A 19 1.76 -1.93 6.26
C GLY A 19 1.29 -3.24 6.88
N ALA A 20 0.65 -4.11 6.10
CA ALA A 20 0.19 -5.43 6.51
C ALA A 20 1.34 -6.35 6.96
N ALA A 21 2.53 -6.19 6.35
CA ALA A 21 3.73 -6.92 6.70
C ALA A 21 4.49 -6.33 7.92
N GLY A 22 4.04 -5.21 8.48
CA GLY A 22 4.73 -4.51 9.57
C GLY A 22 6.06 -3.86 9.14
N LEU A 23 6.23 -3.58 7.85
CA LEU A 23 7.41 -2.91 7.30
C LEU A 23 7.20 -1.40 7.20
N PRO A 24 8.25 -0.58 7.33
CA PRO A 24 8.12 0.87 7.33
C PRO A 24 7.89 1.46 5.92
N CYS A 25 8.22 0.71 4.88
CA CYS A 25 8.11 1.18 3.51
C CYS A 25 7.95 0.01 2.53
N ALA A 26 7.36 0.33 1.39
CA ALA A 26 7.32 -0.55 0.24
C ALA A 26 8.46 -0.20 -0.73
N VAL A 27 9.12 -1.22 -1.30
CA VAL A 27 10.18 -1.06 -2.30
C VAL A 27 9.81 -1.86 -3.56
N PHE A 28 9.69 -1.19 -4.71
CA PHE A 28 9.20 -1.82 -5.94
C PHE A 28 9.61 -1.08 -7.23
N ARG A 29 9.39 -1.71 -8.39
CA ARG A 29 9.66 -1.13 -9.72
C ARG A 29 8.48 -0.28 -10.21
N GLY A 30 8.20 0.81 -9.49
CA GLY A 30 7.11 1.73 -9.77
C GLY A 30 7.54 3.09 -10.33
N TYR A 31 6.55 3.90 -10.69
CA TYR A 31 6.67 5.35 -10.97
C TYR A 31 7.57 5.80 -12.14
N ARG A 32 8.33 4.89 -12.76
CA ARG A 32 9.22 5.21 -13.89
C ARG A 32 8.43 5.82 -15.05
N GLY A 33 8.79 7.04 -15.44
CA GLY A 33 8.15 7.78 -16.54
C GLY A 33 6.78 8.37 -16.22
N ALA A 34 6.23 8.17 -15.02
CA ALA A 34 4.90 8.65 -14.66
C ALA A 34 4.87 10.11 -14.16
N GLY A 35 6.03 10.74 -13.92
CA GLY A 35 6.11 12.11 -13.40
C GLY A 35 5.69 12.29 -11.94
N LEU A 36 5.06 11.29 -11.31
CA LEU A 36 4.53 11.41 -9.93
C LEU A 36 5.58 11.78 -8.88
N ALA A 37 6.84 11.37 -9.06
CA ALA A 37 7.92 11.72 -8.14
C ALA A 37 8.22 13.23 -8.11
N SER A 38 7.83 14.02 -9.12
CA SER A 38 8.03 15.47 -9.11
C SER A 38 6.93 16.23 -8.36
N VAL A 39 5.79 15.58 -8.07
CA VAL A 39 4.64 16.20 -7.37
C VAL A 39 4.37 15.57 -6.00
N ASN A 40 4.99 14.42 -5.69
CA ASN A 40 4.85 13.74 -4.41
C ASN A 40 6.24 13.43 -3.80
N PRO A 41 6.65 14.17 -2.75
CA PRO A 41 7.97 14.01 -2.12
C PRO A 41 8.12 12.69 -1.32
N ASN A 42 7.04 11.95 -1.08
CA ASN A 42 7.08 10.65 -0.42
C ASN A 42 7.51 9.51 -1.36
N ILE A 43 7.58 9.76 -2.67
CA ILE A 43 8.15 8.83 -3.65
C ILE A 43 9.66 9.02 -3.69
N LYS A 44 10.39 8.18 -2.95
CA LYS A 44 11.84 8.20 -2.85
C LYS A 44 12.48 7.08 -3.66
N SER A 45 13.80 7.08 -3.74
CA SER A 45 14.59 6.02 -4.39
C SER A 45 15.48 5.31 -3.38
N ILE A 46 15.64 4.00 -3.54
CA ILE A 46 16.60 3.19 -2.80
C ILE A 46 17.40 2.32 -3.77
N THR A 47 18.70 2.18 -3.53
CA THR A 47 19.55 1.26 -4.28
C THR A 47 19.53 -0.11 -3.59
N CYS A 48 19.10 -1.13 -4.32
CA CYS A 48 19.08 -2.51 -3.84
C CYS A 48 20.52 -2.96 -3.52
N PRO A 49 20.83 -3.39 -2.27
CA PRO A 49 22.19 -3.77 -1.89
C PRO A 49 22.64 -5.09 -2.52
N PHE A 50 21.72 -5.90 -3.03
CA PHE A 50 22.02 -7.19 -3.64
C PHE A 50 22.27 -7.11 -5.14
N THR A 51 21.67 -6.13 -5.83
CA THR A 51 21.71 -6.05 -7.31
C THR A 51 22.20 -4.71 -7.85
N GLY A 52 22.32 -3.68 -7.00
CA GLY A 52 22.62 -2.30 -7.42
C GLY A 52 21.47 -1.59 -8.15
N GLU A 53 20.30 -2.22 -8.32
CA GLU A 53 19.17 -1.60 -9.00
C GLU A 53 18.57 -0.45 -8.17
N VAL A 54 18.28 0.69 -8.80
CA VAL A 54 17.53 1.79 -8.18
C VAL A 54 16.02 1.54 -8.30
N LEU A 55 15.37 1.41 -7.14
CA LEU A 55 13.95 1.10 -6.98
C LEU A 55 13.21 2.28 -6.31
N ALA A 56 11.91 2.38 -6.54
CA ALA A 56 11.08 3.33 -5.81
C ALA A 56 10.82 2.82 -4.38
N ALA A 57 10.77 3.74 -3.43
CA ALA A 57 10.44 3.50 -2.04
C ALA A 57 9.35 4.49 -1.59
N VAL A 58 8.26 3.99 -1.02
CA VAL A 58 7.16 4.81 -0.47
C VAL A 58 6.85 4.37 0.97
N PRO A 59 6.39 5.28 1.86
CA PRO A 59 5.95 4.89 3.20
C PRO A 59 4.89 3.81 3.16
N ALA A 60 4.89 2.93 4.16
CA ALA A 60 3.78 2.00 4.36
C ALA A 60 2.51 2.76 4.73
N ILE A 61 1.36 2.24 4.32
CA ILE A 61 0.06 2.76 4.77
C ILE A 61 -0.39 1.92 5.95
N GLN A 62 -0.53 2.55 7.11
CA GLN A 62 -0.99 1.94 8.37
C GLN A 62 -2.15 2.78 8.92
N PRO A 63 -3.39 2.51 8.49
CA PRO A 63 -4.55 3.26 8.95
C PRO A 63 -4.89 2.93 10.40
N ASP A 64 -5.46 3.87 11.15
CA ASP A 64 -6.04 3.55 12.47
C ASP A 64 -7.24 2.58 12.35
N VAL A 65 -7.98 2.69 11.25
CA VAL A 65 -9.20 1.92 10.95
C VAL A 65 -9.31 1.71 9.44
N THR A 66 -9.65 0.49 9.03
CA THR A 66 -10.02 0.16 7.64
C THR A 66 -11.48 -0.26 7.54
N PHE A 67 -12.20 0.26 6.53
CA PHE A 67 -13.55 -0.20 6.18
C PHE A 67 -13.50 -1.09 4.94
N ILE A 68 -14.06 -2.30 5.03
CA ILE A 68 -14.28 -3.19 3.89
C ILE A 68 -15.75 -3.58 3.76
N HIS A 69 -16.13 -3.98 2.54
CA HIS A 69 -17.44 -4.56 2.26
C HIS A 69 -17.27 -6.01 1.82
N ALA A 70 -18.06 -6.91 2.38
CA ALA A 70 -17.98 -8.35 2.13
C ALA A 70 -19.38 -8.98 2.07
N GLN A 71 -19.50 -10.09 1.35
CA GLN A 71 -20.77 -10.78 1.16
C GLN A 71 -21.22 -11.56 2.40
N LYS A 72 -20.27 -12.13 3.16
CA LYS A 72 -20.57 -12.90 4.38
C LYS A 72 -19.53 -12.63 5.46
N ALA A 73 -19.98 -12.59 6.72
CA ALA A 73 -19.13 -12.56 7.90
C ALA A 73 -19.78 -13.35 9.04
N ASP A 74 -18.98 -13.81 10.00
CA ASP A 74 -19.48 -14.48 11.21
C ASP A 74 -19.09 -13.74 12.50
N ARG A 75 -19.67 -14.16 13.63
CA ARG A 75 -19.40 -13.56 14.95
C ARG A 75 -17.99 -13.80 15.48
N LYS A 76 -17.20 -14.69 14.86
CA LYS A 76 -15.80 -14.94 15.21
C LYS A 76 -14.85 -14.01 14.46
N GLY A 77 -15.37 -13.15 13.57
CA GLY A 77 -14.57 -12.23 12.76
C GLY A 77 -14.08 -12.83 11.45
N ASN A 78 -14.55 -14.03 11.07
CA ASN A 78 -14.24 -14.54 9.73
C ASN A 78 -15.03 -13.74 8.70
N VAL A 79 -14.36 -13.35 7.61
CA VAL A 79 -14.95 -12.59 6.51
C VAL A 79 -14.71 -13.34 5.20
N LEU A 80 -15.77 -13.54 4.42
CA LEU A 80 -15.67 -14.12 3.08
C LEU A 80 -15.97 -13.03 2.05
N VAL A 81 -14.98 -12.80 1.18
CA VAL A 81 -15.12 -12.00 -0.03
C VAL A 81 -15.07 -12.93 -1.24
N GLU A 82 -16.15 -12.98 -2.01
CA GLU A 82 -16.23 -13.76 -3.25
C GLU A 82 -15.86 -12.87 -4.46
N GLY A 83 -14.95 -13.33 -5.33
CA GLY A 83 -14.51 -12.61 -6.53
C GLY A 83 -13.15 -11.91 -6.39
N ILE A 84 -12.95 -10.79 -7.11
CA ILE A 84 -11.70 -10.02 -7.07
C ILE A 84 -11.64 -9.24 -5.74
N ILE A 85 -10.66 -9.56 -4.90
CA ILE A 85 -10.49 -8.97 -3.56
C ILE A 85 -9.75 -7.62 -3.62
N GLY A 86 -8.93 -7.40 -4.65
CA GLY A 86 -8.08 -6.22 -4.73
C GLY A 86 -7.12 -6.14 -3.54
N ILE A 87 -7.03 -4.95 -2.92
CA ILE A 87 -6.13 -4.67 -1.78
C ILE A 87 -6.83 -4.77 -0.42
N GLN A 88 -8.08 -5.25 -0.37
CA GLN A 88 -8.88 -5.19 0.85
C GLN A 88 -8.28 -5.99 2.00
N LYS A 89 -7.69 -7.16 1.71
CA LYS A 89 -7.08 -8.01 2.73
C LYS A 89 -5.87 -7.30 3.37
N GLU A 90 -5.00 -6.73 2.55
CA GLU A 90 -3.83 -5.96 2.99
C GLU A 90 -4.26 -4.72 3.77
N ALA A 91 -5.27 -3.98 3.30
CA ALA A 91 -5.78 -2.81 4.01
C ALA A 91 -6.34 -3.16 5.40
N VAL A 92 -7.00 -4.33 5.55
CA VAL A 92 -7.47 -4.82 6.85
C VAL A 92 -6.30 -5.21 7.75
N LEU A 93 -5.32 -5.94 7.21
CA LEU A 93 -4.16 -6.40 7.99
C LEU A 93 -3.20 -5.26 8.37
N ALA A 94 -3.19 -4.17 7.60
CA ALA A 94 -2.37 -2.99 7.86
C ALA A 94 -2.97 -2.06 8.91
N ALA A 95 -4.25 -2.22 9.26
CA ALA A 95 -4.93 -1.34 10.19
C ALA A 95 -4.71 -1.76 11.65
N ASP A 96 -4.71 -0.77 12.55
CA ASP A 96 -4.64 -1.02 13.98
C ASP A 96 -5.92 -1.67 14.54
N ARG A 97 -7.07 -1.43 13.90
CA ARG A 97 -8.41 -1.84 14.37
C ARG A 97 -9.30 -2.37 13.25
#